data_AF-A0A2A6Z826-F1
#
_entry.id   AF-A0A2A6Z826-F1
#
_cell.length_a   1.000
_cell.length_b   1.000
_cell.length_c   1.000
_cell.angle_alpha   90.00
_cell.angle_beta   90.00
_cell.angle_gamma   90.00
#
_symmetry.space_group_name_H-M   'P 1'
#
loop_
_entity.id
_entity.type
_entity.pdbx_description
1 polymer ?
#
loop_
_entity_poly.entity_id
_entity_poly.type
_entity_poly.pdbx_seq_one_letter_code
_entity_poly.pdbx_strand_id
1 'polypeptide(L)'
;MFDLREHKGLIRRLVSEANQNDPNWKWSIKAINKTEARIFWSYLECGDQKPCFTIKLVEDEDGCLIYAKDEHGDNLNVEMVECVGLPSLNTPIEEAIKMMAYTIINTAHACY
;
A
#
# COMPACT_ATOMS: atom_id res chain seq x y z
N MET A 1 0.75 -2.06 18.19
CA MET A 1 0.23 -1.20 17.12
C MET A 1 1.34 -0.81 16.17
N PHE A 2 1.29 -1.33 14.95
CA PHE A 2 2.21 -0.93 13.88
C PHE A 2 1.92 0.50 13.43
N ASP A 3 2.95 1.21 12.99
CA ASP A 3 2.85 2.59 12.52
C ASP A 3 3.55 2.72 11.17
N LEU A 4 2.79 2.93 10.09
CA LEU A 4 3.34 3.07 8.73
C LEU A 4 4.32 4.26 8.61
N ARG A 5 4.27 5.23 9.51
CA ARG A 5 5.22 6.35 9.52
C ARG A 5 6.64 5.90 9.90
N GLU A 6 6.78 4.82 10.66
CA GLU A 6 8.07 4.20 10.97
C GLU A 6 8.67 3.53 9.71
N HIS A 7 7.82 3.04 8.82
CA HIS A 7 8.20 2.41 7.55
C HIS A 7 8.16 3.37 6.33
N LYS A 8 8.08 4.68 6.55
CA LYS A 8 8.03 5.69 5.47
C LYS A 8 9.21 5.61 4.50
N GLY A 9 10.39 5.20 4.99
CA GLY A 9 11.60 5.04 4.17
C GLY A 9 11.42 3.93 3.13
N LEU A 10 10.89 2.79 3.56
CA LEU A 10 10.58 1.65 2.69
C LEU A 10 9.51 2.02 1.66
N ILE A 11 8.40 2.62 2.10
CA ILE A 11 7.29 3.02 1.21
C ILE A 11 7.80 4.02 0.15
N ARG A 12 8.60 5.01 0.54
CA ARG A 12 9.22 5.97 -0.39
C ARG A 12 10.15 5.29 -1.39
N ARG A 13 10.95 4.32 -0.95
CA ARG A 13 11.85 3.58 -1.83
C ARG A 13 11.06 2.83 -2.89
N LEU A 14 10.04 2.07 -2.48
CA LEU A 14 9.19 1.29 -3.40
C LEU A 14 8.45 2.17 -4.42
N VAL A 15 7.88 3.30 -3.98
CA VAL A 15 7.24 4.25 -4.91
C VAL A 15 8.26 4.90 -5.85
N SER A 16 9.47 5.18 -5.38
CA SER A 16 10.55 5.71 -6.23
C SER A 16 11.01 4.68 -7.27
N GLU A 17 11.12 3.41 -6.90
CA GLU A 17 11.45 2.31 -7.80
C GLU A 17 10.36 2.16 -8.87
N ALA A 18 9.08 2.18 -8.48
CA ALA A 18 7.95 2.19 -9.41
C ALA A 18 8.02 3.37 -10.39
N ASN A 19 8.31 4.56 -9.89
CA ASN A 19 8.43 5.78 -10.71
C ASN A 19 9.61 5.75 -11.68
N GLN A 20 10.69 5.04 -11.36
CA GLN A 20 11.84 4.85 -12.27
C GLN A 20 11.52 3.83 -13.37
N ASN A 21 10.68 2.84 -13.05
CA ASN A 21 10.30 1.77 -13.97
C ASN A 21 9.09 2.13 -14.85
N ASP A 22 8.41 3.24 -14.58
CA ASP A 22 7.27 3.73 -15.36
C ASP A 22 7.67 4.94 -16.23
N PRO A 23 7.90 4.76 -17.54
CA PRO A 23 8.33 5.85 -18.42
C PRO A 23 7.20 6.82 -18.77
N ASN A 24 5.94 6.39 -18.68
CA ASN A 24 4.79 7.12 -19.19
C ASN A 24 4.08 7.93 -18.09
N TRP A 25 4.06 7.38 -16.88
CA TRP A 25 3.27 7.92 -15.79
C TRP A 25 4.12 8.12 -14.53
N LYS A 26 3.64 8.98 -13.63
CA LYS A 26 4.34 9.34 -12.40
C LYS A 26 3.67 8.73 -11.19
N TRP A 27 4.50 8.12 -10.35
CA TRP A 27 4.12 7.62 -9.05
C TRP A 27 4.53 8.62 -7.96
N SER A 28 3.64 8.88 -7.01
CA SER A 28 3.93 9.79 -5.90
C SER A 28 3.18 9.41 -4.64
N ILE A 29 3.74 9.75 -3.49
CA ILE A 29 3.08 9.58 -2.19
C ILE A 29 2.32 10.86 -1.86
N LYS A 30 1.03 10.77 -1.58
CA LYS A 30 0.20 11.91 -1.17
C LYS A 30 0.16 12.09 0.34
N ALA A 31 0.11 10.99 1.08
CA ALA A 31 0.12 11.01 2.54
C ALA A 31 0.67 9.69 3.09
N ILE A 32 1.33 9.77 4.24
CA ILE A 32 1.60 8.62 5.10
C ILE A 32 1.21 9.05 6.52
N ASN A 33 0.20 8.39 7.08
CA ASN A 33 -0.19 8.53 8.46
C ASN A 33 0.04 7.19 9.19
N LYS A 34 -0.45 7.05 10.42
CA LYS A 34 -0.19 5.86 11.25
C LYS A 34 -0.68 4.57 10.60
N THR A 35 -1.88 4.60 10.03
CA THR A 35 -2.58 3.40 9.55
C THR A 35 -2.75 3.38 8.05
N GLU A 36 -2.43 4.45 7.34
CA GLU A 36 -2.69 4.58 5.92
C GLU A 36 -1.56 5.29 5.16
N ALA A 37 -1.14 4.72 4.04
CA ALA A 37 -0.31 5.37 3.04
C ALA A 37 -1.07 5.48 1.72
N ARG A 38 -1.19 6.71 1.19
CA ARG A 38 -1.88 7.02 -0.06
C ARG A 38 -0.88 7.23 -1.18
N ILE A 39 -1.00 6.41 -2.21
CA ILE A 39 -0.10 6.36 -3.38
C ILE A 39 -0.91 6.78 -4.60
N PHE A 40 -0.40 7.77 -5.32
CA PHE A 40 -1.01 8.32 -6.52
C PHE A 40 -0.20 7.93 -7.74
N TRP A 41 -0.92 7.53 -8.78
CA TRP A 41 -0.39 7.27 -10.10
C TRP A 41 -1.03 8.23 -11.10
N SER A 42 -0.23 8.97 -11.87
CA SER A 42 -0.71 10.11 -12.65
C SER A 42 -1.65 9.72 -13.80
N TYR A 43 -1.72 8.45 -14.17
CA TYR A 43 -2.72 7.95 -15.12
C TYR A 43 -4.15 8.26 -14.66
N LEU A 44 -4.40 8.18 -13.34
CA LEU A 44 -5.73 8.37 -12.77
C LEU A 44 -6.13 9.85 -12.62
N GLU A 45 -5.31 10.81 -13.08
CA GLU A 45 -5.64 12.23 -13.00
C GLU A 45 -6.78 12.58 -13.95
N CYS A 46 -7.94 12.96 -13.40
CA CYS A 46 -9.10 13.39 -14.17
C CYS A 46 -9.63 14.72 -13.63
N GLY A 47 -9.27 15.82 -14.31
CA GLY A 47 -9.56 17.17 -13.85
C GLY A 47 -8.90 17.44 -12.48
N ASP A 48 -9.71 17.84 -11.50
CA ASP A 48 -9.24 18.07 -10.12
C ASP A 48 -9.18 16.80 -9.27
N GLN A 49 -9.66 15.66 -9.78
CA GLN A 49 -9.66 14.40 -9.05
C GLN A 49 -8.28 13.72 -9.13
N LYS A 50 -7.76 13.34 -7.96
CA LYS A 50 -6.50 12.61 -7.80
C LYS A 50 -6.73 11.37 -6.93
N PRO A 51 -7.50 10.39 -7.42
CA PRO A 51 -7.83 9.19 -6.66
C PRO A 51 -6.54 8.39 -6.42
N CYS A 52 -6.45 7.69 -5.29
CA CYS A 52 -5.19 7.10 -4.82
C CYS A 52 -5.41 5.65 -4.40
N PHE A 53 -4.48 4.79 -4.79
CA PHE A 53 -4.27 3.51 -4.16
C PHE A 53 -3.87 3.69 -2.70
N THR A 54 -4.16 2.67 -1.89
CA THR A 54 -3.97 2.78 -0.44
C THR A 54 -3.36 1.51 0.14
N ILE A 55 -2.30 1.67 0.95
CA ILE A 55 -1.82 0.64 1.88
C ILE A 55 -2.44 0.96 3.24
N LYS A 56 -3.21 0.04 3.83
CA LYS A 56 -3.98 0.30 5.05
C LYS A 56 -3.79 -0.79 6.10
N LEU A 57 -3.44 -0.38 7.32
CA LEU A 57 -3.49 -1.22 8.51
C LEU A 57 -4.87 -1.15 9.15
N VAL A 58 -5.39 -2.30 9.58
CA VAL A 58 -6.62 -2.44 10.34
C VAL A 58 -6.34 -3.36 11.51
N GLU A 59 -6.65 -2.90 12.72
CA GLU A 59 -6.51 -3.67 13.95
C GLU A 59 -7.89 -4.11 14.45
N ASP A 60 -7.94 -5.30 15.01
CA ASP A 60 -9.08 -5.86 15.72
C ASP A 60 -8.63 -6.59 16.99
N GLU A 61 -9.54 -7.31 17.64
CA GLU A 61 -9.25 -8.05 18.88
C GLU A 61 -8.27 -9.22 18.67
N ASP A 62 -8.18 -9.74 17.45
CA ASP A 62 -7.41 -10.95 17.11
C ASP A 62 -6.01 -10.63 16.52
N GLY A 63 -5.80 -9.37 16.11
CA GLY A 63 -4.49 -8.83 15.75
C GLY A 63 -4.54 -7.66 14.76
N CYS A 64 -3.69 -7.72 13.72
CA CYS A 64 -3.55 -6.66 12.74
C CYS A 64 -3.41 -7.22 11.32
N LEU A 65 -4.23 -6.66 10.43
CA LEU A 65 -4.22 -6.93 8.99
C LEU A 65 -3.69 -5.72 8.23
N ILE A 66 -3.02 -5.97 7.12
CA ILE A 66 -2.61 -4.95 6.16
C ILE A 66 -3.25 -5.23 4.80
N TYR A 67 -3.78 -4.17 4.18
CA TYR A 67 -4.50 -4.24 2.92
C TYR A 67 -3.80 -3.40 1.85
N ALA A 68 -3.83 -3.90 0.63
CA ALA A 68 -3.68 -3.11 -0.58
C ALA A 68 -5.08 -2.82 -1.10
N LYS A 69 -5.37 -1.56 -1.37
CA LYS A 69 -6.66 -1.12 -1.91
C LYS A 69 -6.45 -0.32 -3.19
N ASP A 70 -7.37 -0.48 -4.12
CA ASP A 70 -7.43 0.35 -5.31
C ASP A 70 -7.90 1.78 -4.99
N GLU A 71 -8.04 2.60 -6.03
CA GLU A 71 -8.47 3.98 -5.92
C GLU A 71 -9.96 4.17 -5.59
N HIS A 72 -10.75 3.10 -5.69
CA HIS A 72 -12.15 3.04 -5.26
C HIS A 72 -12.29 2.55 -3.80
N GLY A 73 -11.23 1.97 -3.24
CA GLY A 73 -11.18 1.45 -1.87
C GLY A 73 -11.41 -0.07 -1.77
N ASP A 74 -11.55 -0.75 -2.91
CA ASP A 74 -11.72 -2.19 -2.98
C ASP A 74 -10.41 -2.91 -2.68
N ASN A 75 -10.50 -4.08 -2.04
CA ASN A 75 -9.32 -4.81 -1.59
C ASN A 75 -8.68 -5.54 -2.77
N LEU A 76 -7.41 -5.23 -3.04
CA LEU A 76 -6.57 -5.92 -4.02
C LEU A 76 -5.83 -7.10 -3.40
N ASN A 77 -5.37 -6.94 -2.15
CA ASN A 77 -4.67 -7.97 -1.40
C ASN A 77 -4.78 -7.70 0.12
N VAL A 78 -4.58 -8.73 0.92
CA VAL A 78 -4.58 -8.67 2.39
C VAL A 78 -3.56 -9.63 2.96
N GLU A 79 -2.85 -9.19 3.99
CA GLU A 79 -1.89 -10.01 4.75
C GLU A 79 -2.10 -9.81 6.25
N MET A 80 -1.78 -10.86 7.01
CA MET A 80 -1.86 -10.85 8.47
C MET A 80 -0.48 -10.52 9.03
N VAL A 81 -0.32 -9.35 9.67
CA VAL A 81 0.97 -8.91 10.20
C VAL A 81 1.13 -9.23 11.69
N GLU A 82 0.01 -9.41 12.38
CA GLU A 82 -0.04 -9.90 13.75
C GLU A 82 -1.32 -10.70 13.94
N CYS A 83 -1.17 -11.90 14.50
CA CYS A 83 -2.24 -12.78 14.94
C CYS A 83 -1.84 -13.36 16.30
N VAL A 84 -2.68 -13.14 17.30
CA VAL A 84 -2.41 -13.61 18.66
C VAL A 84 -2.57 -15.14 18.74
N GLY A 85 -3.58 -15.69 18.06
CA GLY A 85 -3.89 -17.12 18.12
C GLY A 85 -2.98 -18.01 17.28
N LEU A 86 -2.42 -17.48 16.18
CA LEU A 86 -1.60 -18.24 15.24
C LEU A 86 -0.39 -17.42 14.75
N PRO A 87 0.62 -17.18 15.59
CA PRO A 87 1.77 -16.33 15.23
C PRO A 87 2.58 -16.83 14.03
N SER A 88 2.49 -18.12 13.70
CA SER A 88 3.14 -18.70 12.52
C SER A 88 2.57 -18.19 11.19
N LEU A 89 1.39 -17.57 11.20
CA LEU A 89 0.77 -16.95 10.03
C LEU A 89 1.19 -15.48 9.86
N ASN A 90 1.95 -14.91 10.80
CA ASN A 90 2.31 -13.50 10.75
C ASN A 90 3.35 -13.25 9.66
N THR A 91 2.99 -12.41 8.70
CA THR A 91 3.90 -11.83 7.72
C THR A 91 4.64 -10.64 8.37
N PRO A 92 5.99 -10.61 8.35
CA PRO A 92 6.72 -9.44 8.85
C PRO A 92 6.25 -8.15 8.17
N ILE A 93 6.01 -7.10 8.95
CA ILE A 93 5.40 -5.85 8.47
C ILE A 93 6.08 -5.26 7.23
N GLU A 94 7.41 -5.30 7.16
CA GLU A 94 8.15 -4.79 6.00
C GLU A 94 7.91 -5.63 4.74
N GLU A 95 7.76 -6.94 4.89
CA GLU A 95 7.47 -7.84 3.77
C GLU A 95 6.03 -7.63 3.30
N ALA A 96 5.09 -7.52 4.24
CA ALA A 96 3.70 -7.24 3.90
C ALA A 96 3.55 -5.88 3.18
N ILE A 97 4.27 -4.84 3.62
CA ILE A 97 4.31 -3.53 2.92
C ILE A 97 4.83 -3.69 1.48
N LYS A 98 5.88 -4.47 1.25
CA LYS A 98 6.38 -4.75 -0.11
C LYS A 98 5.31 -5.45 -0.94
N MET A 99 4.67 -6.48 -0.39
CA MET A 99 3.60 -7.21 -1.07
C MET A 99 2.46 -6.25 -1.46
N MET A 100 2.01 -5.38 -0.55
CA MET A 100 0.94 -4.43 -0.85
C MET A 100 1.33 -3.43 -1.94
N ALA A 101 2.55 -2.88 -1.87
CA ALA A 101 3.05 -1.95 -2.88
C ALA A 101 3.18 -2.62 -4.26
N TYR A 102 3.76 -3.82 -4.33
CA TYR A 102 3.89 -4.56 -5.59
C TYR A 102 2.53 -4.98 -6.16
N THR A 103 1.58 -5.40 -5.32
CA THR A 103 0.20 -5.62 -5.77
C THR A 103 -0.35 -4.37 -6.44
N ILE A 104 -0.28 -3.21 -5.78
CA ILE A 104 -0.77 -1.94 -6.34
C ILE A 104 -0.12 -1.62 -7.70
N ILE A 105 1.21 -1.70 -7.77
CA ILE A 105 1.96 -1.37 -8.99
C ILE A 105 1.59 -2.31 -10.14
N ASN A 106 1.58 -3.62 -9.87
CA ASN A 106 1.27 -4.63 -10.88
C ASN A 106 -0.20 -4.54 -11.34
N THR A 107 -1.13 -4.31 -10.43
CA THR A 107 -2.55 -4.13 -10.77
C THR A 107 -2.75 -2.88 -11.62
N ALA A 108 -2.12 -1.76 -11.27
CA ALA A 108 -2.20 -0.53 -12.05
C ALA A 108 -1.73 -0.74 -13.49
N HIS A 109 -0.63 -1.45 -13.71
CA HIS A 109 -0.12 -1.74 -15.06
C HIS A 109 -0.89 -2.84 -15.81
N ALA A 110 -1.63 -3.70 -15.11
CA ALA A 110 -2.39 -4.79 -15.73
C ALA A 110 -3.83 -4.40 -16.09
N CYS A 111 -4.44 -3.48 -15.33
CA CYS A 111 -5.86 -3.16 -15.43
C CYS A 111 -6.17 -1.83 -16.13
N TYR A 112 -5.18 -0.96 -16.33
CA TYR A 112 -5.32 0.36 -16.95
C TYR A 112 -4.40 0.51 -18.15
#